data_AF-A0A4Q7AEB9-F1
#
_entry.id   AF-A0A4Q7AEB9-F1
#
_cell.length_a   1.000
_cell.length_b   1.000
_cell.length_c   1.000
_cell.angle_alpha   90.00
_cell.angle_beta   90.00
_cell.angle_gamma   90.00
#
_symmetry.space_group_name_H-M   'P 1'
#
loop_
_entity.id
_entity.type
_entity.pdbx_description
1 polymer ?
#
loop_
_entity_poly.entity_id
_entity_poly.type
_entity_poly.pdbx_seq_one_letter_code
_entity_poly.pdbx_strand_id
1 'polypeptide(L)'
;MKTILSQIHAFDSAHLSVSEIFAQEKEISHEIYARTAFGDVNLADSQTLRNMLEGITKNKLQAFEKSLIQPKKIQSESIAEIFVQKIAIPAKNTAVRSDDTPFYNM
;
A
#
# COMPACT_ATOMS: atom_id res chain seq x y z
N MET A 1 20.20 21.55 5.57
CA MET A 1 19.92 21.15 4.18
C MET A 1 20.10 19.66 4.05
N LYS A 2 19.14 18.93 3.46
CA LYS A 2 19.32 17.50 3.13
C LYS A 2 20.17 17.41 1.85
N THR A 3 21.06 16.42 1.76
CA THR A 3 21.80 16.15 0.52
C THR A 3 20.87 15.49 -0.50
N ILE A 4 21.17 15.59 -1.81
CA ILE A 4 20.38 14.92 -2.86
C ILE A 4 20.25 13.42 -2.57
N LEU A 5 21.34 12.78 -2.17
CA LEU A 5 21.34 11.36 -1.77
C LEU A 5 20.35 11.09 -0.64
N SER A 6 20.31 11.94 0.39
CA SER A 6 19.32 11.80 1.47
C SER A 6 17.88 11.96 0.98
N GLN A 7 17.62 12.82 -0.01
CA GLN A 7 16.29 12.95 -0.61
C GLN A 7 15.92 11.71 -1.42
N ILE A 8 16.84 11.17 -2.22
CA ILE A 8 16.63 9.93 -2.98
C ILE A 8 16.37 8.74 -2.03
N HIS A 9 17.12 8.60 -0.95
CA HIS A 9 16.89 7.55 0.04
C HIS A 9 15.56 7.70 0.78
N ALA A 10 15.19 8.94 1.12
CA ALA A 10 13.89 9.20 1.74
C ALA A 10 12.74 8.86 0.79
N PHE A 11 12.89 9.21 -0.49
CA PHE A 11 11.95 8.84 -1.54
C PHE A 11 11.82 7.33 -1.67
N ASP A 12 12.93 6.59 -1.75
CA ASP A 12 12.93 5.13 -1.85
C ASP A 12 12.20 4.46 -0.68
N SER A 13 12.44 4.95 0.54
CA SER A 13 11.83 4.39 1.76
C SER A 13 10.34 4.76 1.93
N ALA A 14 9.88 5.83 1.30
CA ALA A 14 8.53 6.34 1.48
C ALA A 14 7.47 5.47 0.77
N HIS A 15 6.36 5.22 1.47
CA HIS A 15 5.14 4.68 0.89
C HIS A 15 4.29 5.85 0.38
N LEU A 16 4.14 5.94 -0.94
CA LEU A 16 3.56 7.08 -1.63
C LEU A 16 2.47 6.60 -2.60
N SER A 17 1.43 7.40 -2.76
CA SER A 17 0.48 7.27 -3.86
C SER A 17 1.15 7.60 -5.21
N VAL A 18 0.54 7.18 -6.31
CA VAL A 18 1.08 7.44 -7.67
C VAL A 18 1.30 8.93 -7.92
N SER A 19 0.37 9.79 -7.50
CA SER A 19 0.52 11.25 -7.62
C SER A 19 1.70 11.79 -6.82
N GLU A 20 1.93 11.26 -5.61
CA GLU A 20 3.05 11.66 -4.77
C GLU A 20 4.39 11.16 -5.32
N ILE A 21 4.42 9.98 -5.95
CA ILE A 21 5.61 9.46 -6.63
C ILE A 21 6.07 10.45 -7.70
N PHE A 22 5.18 10.88 -8.59
CA PHE A 22 5.52 11.83 -9.65
C PHE A 22 5.86 13.22 -9.12
N ALA A 23 5.19 13.69 -8.07
CA ALA A 23 5.49 14.99 -7.48
C ALA A 23 6.90 15.02 -6.86
N GLN A 24 7.25 14.00 -6.08
CA GLN A 24 8.56 13.92 -5.43
C GLN A 24 9.70 13.62 -6.42
N GLU A 25 9.47 12.76 -7.42
CA GLU A 25 10.45 12.52 -8.49
C GLU A 25 10.80 13.83 -9.20
N LYS A 26 9.79 14.62 -9.57
CA LYS A 26 9.99 15.92 -10.22
C LYS A 26 10.78 16.89 -9.35
N GLU A 27 10.46 16.96 -8.06
CA GLU A 27 11.16 17.85 -7.11
C GLU A 27 12.65 17.47 -7.00
N ILE A 28 12.96 16.18 -6.82
CA ILE A 28 14.34 15.70 -6.71
C ILE A 28 15.09 15.88 -8.03
N SER A 29 14.43 15.63 -9.17
CA SER A 29 14.99 15.83 -10.51
C SER A 29 15.36 17.30 -10.76
N HIS A 30 14.49 18.23 -10.36
CA HIS A 30 14.78 19.67 -10.42
C HIS A 30 15.96 20.06 -9.52
N GLU A 31 16.06 19.50 -8.32
CA GLU A 31 17.18 19.75 -7.42
C GLU A 31 18.50 19.25 -8.02
N ILE A 32 18.53 18.04 -8.60
CA ILE A 32 19.71 17.52 -9.31
C ILE A 32 20.10 18.46 -10.45
N TYR A 33 19.13 18.90 -11.25
CA TYR A 33 19.38 19.83 -12.34
C TYR A 33 19.96 21.16 -11.84
N ALA A 34 19.35 21.76 -10.81
CA ALA A 34 19.81 23.02 -10.24
C ALA A 34 21.26 22.92 -9.75
N ARG A 35 21.58 21.90 -8.94
CA ARG A 35 22.94 21.70 -8.42
C ARG A 35 23.96 21.43 -9.50
N THR A 36 23.57 20.75 -10.57
CA THR A 36 24.44 20.54 -11.73
C THR A 36 24.70 21.85 -12.48
N ALA A 37 23.65 22.67 -12.67
CA ALA A 37 23.75 23.95 -13.35
C ALA A 37 24.62 24.96 -12.58
N PHE A 38 24.58 24.94 -11.25
CA PHE A 38 25.43 25.79 -10.39
C PHE A 38 26.85 25.22 -10.16
N GLY A 39 27.14 24.01 -10.66
CA GLY A 39 28.45 23.37 -10.52
C GLY A 39 28.71 22.70 -9.16
N ASP A 40 27.69 22.61 -8.30
CA ASP A 40 27.76 21.88 -7.02
C ASP A 40 27.90 20.37 -7.23
N VAL A 41 27.42 19.86 -8.37
CA VAL A 41 27.49 18.46 -8.79
C VAL A 41 28.03 18.40 -10.21
N ASN A 42 29.00 17.53 -10.47
CA ASN A 42 29.54 17.37 -11.82
C ASN A 42 28.57 16.60 -12.73
N LEU A 43 28.80 16.66 -14.04
CA LEU A 43 27.91 16.02 -15.01
C LEU A 43 27.78 14.50 -14.82
N ALA A 44 28.86 13.80 -14.51
CA ALA A 44 28.86 12.34 -14.34
C ALA A 44 28.05 11.90 -13.10
N ASP A 45 28.25 12.60 -11.98
CA ASP A 45 27.53 12.38 -10.74
C ASP A 45 26.04 12.73 -10.92
N SER A 46 25.73 13.81 -11.64
CA SER A 46 24.35 14.17 -11.96
C SER A 46 23.63 13.07 -12.73
N GLN A 47 24.31 12.45 -13.71
CA GLN A 47 23.75 11.34 -14.48
C GLN A 47 23.52 10.12 -13.59
N THR A 48 24.45 9.85 -12.68
CA THR A 48 24.35 8.74 -11.73
C THR A 48 23.15 8.92 -10.80
N LEU A 49 22.94 10.13 -10.28
CA LEU A 49 21.80 10.47 -9.42
C LEU A 49 20.46 10.36 -10.18
N ARG A 50 20.41 10.81 -11.44
CA ARG A 50 19.21 10.68 -12.29
C ARG A 50 18.87 9.21 -12.56
N ASN A 51 19.87 8.40 -12.94
CA ASN A 51 19.65 6.97 -13.17
C ASN A 51 19.14 6.26 -11.92
N MET A 52 19.65 6.64 -10.74
CA MET A 52 19.18 6.11 -9.46
C MET A 52 17.72 6.48 -9.19
N LEU A 53 17.38 7.76 -9.36
CA LEU A 53 16.01 8.27 -9.19
C LEU A 53 15.02 7.59 -10.15
N GLU A 54 15.39 7.43 -11.42
CA GLU A 54 14.59 6.74 -12.43
C GLU A 54 14.37 5.26 -12.07
N GLY A 55 15.43 4.57 -11.63
CA GLY A 55 15.35 3.18 -11.19
C GLY A 55 14.39 2.99 -10.02
N ILE A 56 14.48 3.85 -9.00
CA ILE A 56 13.59 3.82 -7.84
C ILE A 56 12.15 4.12 -8.25
N THR A 57 11.93 5.13 -9.09
CA THR A 57 10.60 5.49 -9.59
C THR A 57 9.95 4.33 -10.34
N LYS A 58 10.70 3.68 -11.23
CA LYS A 58 10.25 2.49 -11.95
C LYS A 58 9.88 1.35 -11.00
N ASN A 59 10.70 1.09 -9.98
CA ASN A 59 10.42 0.04 -9.00
C ASN A 59 9.12 0.32 -8.22
N LYS A 60 8.89 1.57 -7.82
CA LYS A 60 7.66 1.97 -7.13
C LYS A 60 6.42 1.82 -8.01
N LEU A 61 6.49 2.25 -9.27
CA LEU A 61 5.38 2.10 -10.23
C LEU A 61 5.08 0.63 -10.52
N GLN A 62 6.12 -0.21 -10.67
CA GLN A 62 5.94 -1.66 -10.83
C GLN A 62 5.31 -2.32 -9.60
N ALA A 63 5.68 -1.88 -8.39
CA ALA A 63 5.05 -2.37 -7.17
C ALA A 63 3.55 -2.00 -7.13
N PHE A 64 3.20 -0.79 -7.57
CA PHE A 64 1.82 -0.36 -7.71
C PHE A 64 1.06 -1.21 -8.75
N GLU A 65 1.60 -1.41 -9.95
CA GLU A 65 1.00 -2.27 -10.98
C GLU A 65 0.74 -3.69 -10.47
N LYS A 66 1.73 -4.29 -9.77
CA LYS A 66 1.57 -5.62 -9.16
C LYS A 66 0.44 -5.64 -8.13
N SER A 67 0.26 -4.57 -7.36
CA SER A 67 -0.82 -4.47 -6.38
C SER A 67 -2.21 -4.37 -7.01
N LEU A 68 -2.32 -3.82 -8.23
CA LEU A 68 -3.57 -3.79 -8.99
C LEU A 68 -3.97 -5.16 -9.55
N ILE A 69 -2.98 -5.96 -9.95
CA ILE A 69 -3.19 -7.26 -10.61
C ILE A 69 -3.42 -8.37 -9.59
N GLN A 70 -2.93 -8.24 -8.36
CA GLN A 70 -3.20 -9.23 -7.33
C GLN A 70 -4.71 -9.22 -7.00
N PRO A 71 -5.43 -10.32 -7.24
CA PRO A 71 -6.80 -10.42 -6.77
C PRO A 71 -6.72 -10.23 -5.25
N LYS A 72 -7.47 -9.23 -4.72
CA LYS A 72 -7.74 -9.14 -3.29
C LYS A 72 -8.06 -10.57 -2.87
N LYS A 73 -7.28 -11.15 -1.94
CA LYS A 73 -7.66 -12.40 -1.29
C LYS A 73 -9.07 -12.15 -0.78
N ILE A 74 -10.06 -12.64 -1.52
CA ILE A 74 -11.38 -12.85 -0.97
C ILE A 74 -11.06 -13.74 0.21
N GLN A 75 -11.28 -13.23 1.42
CA GLN A 75 -11.32 -14.11 2.58
C GLN A 75 -12.44 -15.07 2.24
N SER A 76 -12.07 -16.21 1.66
CA SER A 76 -12.99 -17.27 1.34
C SER A 76 -13.28 -17.96 2.66
N GLU A 77 -14.00 -17.26 3.55
CA GLU A 77 -14.84 -17.99 4.48
C GLU A 77 -15.74 -18.81 3.58
N SER A 78 -15.54 -20.13 3.61
CA SER A 78 -16.39 -21.02 2.84
C SER A 78 -17.84 -20.78 3.26
N ILE A 79 -18.80 -20.96 2.35
CA ILE A 79 -20.23 -20.87 2.69
C ILE A 79 -20.55 -21.76 3.91
N ALA A 80 -19.83 -22.87 4.08
CA ALA A 80 -19.91 -23.73 5.25
C ALA A 80 -19.46 -23.03 6.55
N GLU A 81 -18.34 -22.30 6.54
CA GLU A 81 -17.88 -21.51 7.70
C GLU A 81 -18.86 -20.38 8.04
N ILE A 82 -19.37 -19.68 7.01
CA ILE A 82 -20.39 -18.63 7.20
C ILE A 82 -21.67 -19.23 7.78
N PHE A 83 -22.10 -20.39 7.28
CA PHE A 83 -23.27 -21.09 7.80
C PHE A 83 -23.09 -21.51 9.27
N VAL A 84 -21.93 -22.07 9.62
CA VAL A 84 -21.64 -22.46 11.00
C VAL A 84 -21.66 -21.24 11.92
N GLN A 85 -20.94 -20.18 11.56
CA GLN A 85 -20.82 -18.98 12.40
C GLN A 85 -22.13 -18.19 12.52
N LYS A 86 -22.86 -18.02 11.42
CA LYS A 86 -24.02 -17.11 11.34
C LYS A 86 -25.36 -17.81 11.53
N ILE A 87 -25.46 -19.12 11.30
CA ILE A 87 -26.72 -19.86 11.37
C ILE A 87 -26.68 -20.92 12.47
N ALA A 88 -25.72 -21.85 12.42
CA ALA A 88 -25.74 -23.01 13.32
C ALA A 88 -25.48 -22.66 14.80
N ILE A 89 -24.52 -21.77 15.07
CA ILE A 89 -24.20 -21.33 16.44
C ILE A 89 -25.37 -20.52 17.05
N PRO A 90 -25.91 -19.49 16.38
CA PRO A 90 -27.09 -18.79 16.88
C PRO A 90 -28.28 -19.71 17.09
N ALA A 91 -28.58 -20.62 16.14
CA ALA A 91 -29.70 -21.55 16.26
C ALA A 91 -29.57 -22.52 17.44
N LYS A 92 -28.35 -22.99 17.76
CA LYS A 92 -28.10 -23.78 18.98
C LYS A 92 -28.32 -22.96 20.26
N ASN A 93 -27.99 -21.68 20.24
CA ASN A 93 -28.09 -20.80 21.40
C ASN A 93 -29.51 -20.24 21.61
N THR A 94 -30.32 -20.16 20.55
CA THR A 94 -31.74 -19.75 20.60
C THR A 94 -32.70 -20.93 20.55
N ALA A 95 -32.19 -22.17 20.47
CA ALA A 95 -33.00 -23.35 20.67
C ALA A 95 -33.50 -23.31 22.10
N VAL A 96 -34.78 -22.95 22.25
CA VAL A 96 -35.53 -23.11 23.49
C VAL A 96 -35.29 -24.54 23.95
N ARG A 97 -34.70 -24.70 25.14
CA ARG A 97 -34.55 -26.04 25.74
C ARG A 97 -35.92 -26.69 25.72
N SER A 98 -35.99 -27.97 25.41
CA SER A 98 -37.23 -28.77 25.38
C SER A 98 -38.07 -28.69 26.66
N ASP A 99 -37.52 -28.08 27.71
CA ASP A 99 -38.08 -27.95 29.04
C ASP A 99 -38.61 -26.53 29.33
N ASP A 100 -38.34 -25.55 28.46
CA ASP A 100 -38.90 -24.19 28.55
C ASP A 100 -40.15 -24.10 27.68
N THR A 101 -41.32 -24.19 28.32
CA THR A 101 -42.59 -23.90 27.65
C THR A 101 -42.59 -22.47 27.13
N PRO A 102 -42.98 -22.22 25.86
CA PRO A 102 -43.11 -20.86 25.37
C PRO A 102 -44.14 -20.15 26.23
N PHE A 103 -43.73 -19.06 26.88
CA PHE A 103 -44.61 -18.19 27.64
C PHE A 103 -45.63 -17.55 26.68
N TYR A 104 -46.72 -18.26 26.40
CA TYR A 104 -47.96 -17.63 26.01
C TYR A 104 -48.62 -17.17 27.30
N ASN A 105 -48.47 -15.88 27.61
CA ASN A 105 -49.35 -15.22 28.57
C ASN A 105 -50.78 -15.29 28.01
N MET A 106 -51.59 -16.22 28.53
CA MET A 106 -53.05 -16.12 28.57
C MET A 106 -53.47 -15.46 29.87
#